data_AF-A0A0M4LJT7-F1
#
_entry.id   AF-A0A0M4LJT7-F1
#
_cell.length_a   1.000
_cell.length_b   1.000
_cell.length_c   1.000
_cell.angle_alpha   90.00
_cell.angle_beta   90.00
_cell.angle_gamma   90.00
#
_symmetry.space_group_name_H-M   'P 1'
#
loop_
_entity.id
_entity.type
_entity.pdbx_description
1 polymer ?
#
loop_
_entity_poly.entity_id
_entity_poly.type
_entity_poly.pdbx_seq_one_letter_code
_entity_poly.pdbx_strand_id
1 'polypeptide(L)'
;MDSLEDIKSYDPKPDEDAIKRLERRLALAMRDRDASLVSVSDQKELRRVEKWTQNTLDVSEENAKEAVSKVSEMMSGSNRKNRVTFYYMVAKELNALGKV
;
A
#
# COMPACT_ATOMS: atom_id res chain seq x y z
N MET A 1 4.87 5.73 -13.62
CA MET A 1 5.82 4.92 -12.85
C MET A 1 5.17 3.57 -12.69
N ASP A 2 5.82 2.54 -13.20
CA ASP A 2 5.40 1.16 -13.00
C ASP A 2 5.47 0.84 -11.51
N SER A 3 4.43 0.22 -10.95
CA SER A 3 4.39 -0.17 -9.54
C SER A 3 5.50 -1.16 -9.20
N LEU A 4 5.90 -2.03 -10.14
CA LEU A 4 7.02 -2.95 -9.95
C LEU A 4 8.37 -2.21 -9.79
N GLU A 5 8.61 -1.21 -10.62
CA GLU A 5 9.84 -0.41 -10.55
C GLU A 5 9.92 0.39 -9.24
N ASP A 6 8.80 0.98 -8.82
CA ASP A 6 8.72 1.73 -7.57
C ASP A 6 8.92 0.81 -6.35
N ILE A 7 8.28 -0.36 -6.34
CA ILE A 7 8.46 -1.35 -5.28
C ILE A 7 9.92 -1.81 -5.19
N LYS A 8 10.62 -2.00 -6.32
CA LYS A 8 12.04 -2.42 -6.33
C LYS A 8 12.98 -1.47 -5.59
N SER A 9 12.58 -0.20 -5.42
CA SER A 9 13.35 0.77 -4.64
C SER A 9 13.28 0.53 -3.12
N TYR A 10 12.23 -0.14 -2.64
CA TYR A 10 12.02 -0.49 -1.23
C TYR A 10 12.21 -2.00 -0.96
N ASP A 11 11.98 -2.82 -1.98
CA ASP A 11 12.07 -4.27 -1.94
C ASP A 11 12.80 -4.81 -3.18
N PRO A 12 14.12 -5.06 -3.09
CA PRO A 12 14.92 -5.49 -4.24
C PRO A 12 14.49 -6.83 -4.87
N LYS A 13 13.73 -7.66 -4.14
CA LYS A 13 13.23 -8.97 -4.60
C LYS A 13 11.74 -9.09 -4.31
N PRO A 14 10.89 -8.33 -5.04
CA PRO A 14 9.49 -8.28 -4.72
C PRO A 14 8.74 -9.54 -5.11
N ASP A 15 7.65 -9.83 -4.39
CA ASP A 15 6.68 -10.84 -4.77
C ASP A 15 5.80 -10.30 -5.91
N GLU A 16 6.18 -10.62 -7.15
CA GLU A 16 5.45 -10.17 -8.34
C GLU A 16 4.01 -10.72 -8.41
N ASP A 17 3.72 -11.87 -7.80
CA ASP A 17 2.36 -12.40 -7.80
C ASP A 17 1.47 -11.64 -6.82
N ALA A 18 2.02 -11.21 -5.68
CA ALA A 18 1.34 -10.26 -4.78
C ALA A 18 1.07 -8.92 -5.46
N ILE A 19 2.04 -8.39 -6.22
CA ILE A 19 1.86 -7.16 -7.01
C ILE A 19 0.69 -7.32 -7.99
N LYS A 20 0.68 -8.40 -8.79
CA LYS A 20 -0.41 -8.67 -9.75
C LYS A 20 -1.76 -8.82 -9.06
N ARG A 21 -1.84 -9.44 -7.87
CA ARG A 21 -3.09 -9.53 -7.09
C ARG A 21 -3.57 -8.15 -6.65
N LEU A 22 -2.67 -7.30 -6.13
CA LEU A 22 -2.98 -5.93 -5.75
C LEU A 22 -3.45 -5.08 -6.92
N GLU A 23 -2.74 -5.12 -8.04
CA GLU A 23 -3.10 -4.38 -9.26
C GLU A 23 -4.50 -4.76 -9.73
N ARG A 24 -4.82 -6.07 -9.78
CA ARG A 24 -6.17 -6.54 -10.13
C ARG A 24 -7.23 -6.05 -9.15
N ARG A 25 -6.95 -6.11 -7.85
CA ARG A 25 -7.88 -5.66 -6.80
C ARG A 25 -8.15 -4.15 -6.88
N LEU A 26 -7.12 -3.36 -7.18
CA LEU A 26 -7.19 -1.89 -7.19
C LEU A 26 -7.53 -1.31 -8.56
N ALA A 27 -7.59 -2.12 -9.62
CA ALA A 27 -7.78 -1.68 -11.01
C ALA A 27 -8.99 -0.76 -11.22
N LEU A 28 -10.13 -1.03 -10.58
CA LEU A 28 -11.32 -0.19 -10.69
C LEU A 28 -11.14 1.16 -10.00
N ALA A 29 -10.54 1.17 -8.80
CA ALA A 29 -10.27 2.40 -8.06
C ALA A 29 -9.26 3.28 -8.81
N MET A 30 -8.24 2.68 -9.41
CA MET A 30 -7.16 3.38 -10.11
C MET A 30 -7.55 3.91 -11.50
N ARG A 31 -8.80 3.73 -11.96
CA ARG A 31 -9.29 4.41 -13.18
C ARG A 31 -9.31 5.92 -13.00
N ASP A 32 -9.51 6.38 -11.78
CA ASP A 32 -9.26 7.76 -11.40
C ASP A 32 -7.77 7.93 -11.12
N ARG A 33 -7.15 8.86 -11.85
CA ARG A 33 -5.73 9.15 -11.73
C ARG A 33 -5.37 9.63 -10.33
N ASP A 34 -6.24 10.39 -9.67
CA ASP A 34 -5.98 10.89 -8.32
C ASP A 34 -6.06 9.75 -7.29
N ALA A 35 -6.91 8.75 -7.56
CA ALA A 35 -6.97 7.52 -6.77
C ALA A 35 -5.77 6.59 -6.97
N SER A 36 -4.87 6.86 -7.93
CA SER A 36 -3.63 6.07 -8.09
C SER A 36 -2.56 6.37 -7.02
N LEU A 37 -2.77 7.41 -6.21
CA LEU A 37 -1.85 7.84 -5.17
C LEU A 37 -2.47 7.74 -3.77
N VAL A 38 -1.61 7.65 -2.75
CA VAL A 38 -1.99 7.74 -1.33
C VAL A 38 -1.49 9.07 -0.78
N SER A 39 -2.43 9.88 -0.30
CA SER A 39 -2.12 11.14 0.38
C SER A 39 -1.97 10.89 1.88
N VAL A 40 -0.74 10.80 2.36
CA VAL A 40 -0.45 10.56 3.80
C VAL A 40 -0.74 11.77 4.68
N SER A 41 -0.93 12.96 4.10
CA SER A 41 -1.36 14.16 4.84
C SER A 41 -2.89 14.26 4.96
N ASP A 42 -3.64 13.45 4.22
CA ASP A 42 -5.10 13.38 4.33
C ASP A 42 -5.51 12.28 5.33
N GLN A 43 -5.99 12.68 6.50
CA GLN A 43 -6.44 11.75 7.54
C GLN A 43 -7.61 10.87 7.08
N LYS A 44 -8.47 11.33 6.16
CA LYS A 44 -9.55 10.48 5.64
C LYS A 44 -8.98 9.40 4.73
N GLU A 45 -7.96 9.73 3.96
CA GLU A 45 -7.25 8.77 3.13
C GLU A 45 -6.53 7.72 3.98
N LEU A 46 -5.79 8.14 5.01
CA LEU A 46 -5.14 7.19 5.95
C LEU A 46 -6.14 6.23 6.58
N ARG A 47 -7.27 6.73 7.10
CA ARG A 47 -8.33 5.89 7.69
C ARG A 47 -8.90 4.86 6.71
N ARG A 48 -8.97 5.18 5.41
CA ARG A 48 -9.40 4.20 4.39
C ARG A 48 -8.36 3.11 4.19
N VAL A 49 -7.08 3.48 4.14
CA VAL A 49 -5.98 2.51 4.00
C VAL A 49 -5.89 1.62 5.24
N GLU A 50 -5.98 2.20 6.45
CA GLU A 50 -6.03 1.46 7.72
C GLU A 50 -7.19 0.47 7.75
N LYS A 51 -8.40 0.90 7.36
CA LYS A 51 -9.57 0.03 7.30
C LYS A 51 -9.42 -1.08 6.26
N TRP A 52 -8.84 -0.78 5.09
CA TRP A 52 -8.52 -1.80 4.10
C TRP A 52 -7.51 -2.82 4.66
N THR A 53 -6.48 -2.33 5.35
CA THR A 53 -5.40 -3.13 5.96
C THR A 53 -5.98 -4.08 7.01
N GLN A 54 -6.79 -3.54 7.92
CA GLN A 54 -7.51 -4.32 8.93
C GLN A 54 -8.36 -5.44 8.30
N ASN A 55 -9.21 -5.09 7.34
CA ASN A 55 -10.18 -6.04 6.78
C ASN A 55 -9.55 -7.06 5.81
N THR A 56 -8.58 -6.63 5.01
CA THR A 56 -7.98 -7.48 3.96
C THR A 56 -6.88 -8.35 4.54
N LEU A 57 -6.04 -7.79 5.39
CA LEU A 57 -4.89 -8.50 5.96
C LEU A 57 -5.25 -9.17 7.29
N ASP A 58 -6.47 -8.94 7.80
CA ASP A 58 -7.02 -9.61 8.96
C ASP A 58 -6.07 -9.45 10.17
N VAL A 59 -5.89 -8.17 10.53
CA VAL A 59 -5.05 -7.69 11.64
C VAL A 59 -5.88 -6.77 12.55
N SER A 60 -5.39 -6.50 13.76
CA SER A 60 -6.04 -5.54 14.66
C SER A 60 -6.01 -4.12 14.08
N GLU A 61 -6.91 -3.26 14.56
CA GLU A 61 -6.91 -1.83 14.20
C GLU A 61 -5.59 -1.15 14.59
N GLU A 62 -5.01 -1.53 15.72
CA GLU A 62 -3.72 -1.01 16.19
C GLU A 62 -2.59 -1.38 15.23
N ASN A 63 -2.46 -2.65 14.85
CA ASN A 63 -1.44 -3.11 13.91
C ASN A 63 -1.62 -2.47 12.53
N ALA A 64 -2.87 -2.26 12.09
CA ALA A 64 -3.15 -1.59 10.83
C ALA A 64 -2.66 -0.13 10.85
N LYS A 65 -2.95 0.62 11.92
CA LYS A 65 -2.48 2.01 12.10
C LYS A 65 -0.96 2.09 12.17
N GLU A 66 -0.34 1.22 12.95
CA GLU A 66 1.11 1.19 13.11
C GLU A 66 1.81 0.92 11.77
N ALA A 67 1.36 -0.10 11.03
CA ALA A 67 1.94 -0.43 9.73
C ALA A 67 1.75 0.70 8.70
N VAL A 68 0.57 1.31 8.63
CA VAL A 68 0.31 2.45 7.74
C VAL A 68 1.17 3.66 8.11
N SER A 69 1.39 3.94 9.39
CA SER A 69 2.27 5.02 9.84
C SER A 69 3.73 4.76 9.44
N LYS A 70 4.25 3.56 9.71
CA LYS A 70 5.62 3.17 9.34
C LYS A 70 5.87 3.30 7.84
N VAL A 71 4.93 2.84 7.01
CA VAL A 71 5.06 2.97 5.54
C VAL A 71 4.93 4.42 5.08
N SER A 72 4.09 5.23 5.75
CA SER A 72 4.00 6.67 5.47
C SER A 72 5.34 7.38 5.72
N GLU A 73 6.02 7.05 6.81
CA GLU A 73 7.36 7.55 7.14
C GLU A 73 8.42 7.04 6.16
N MET A 74 8.42 5.74 5.85
CA MET A 74 9.32 5.12 4.87
C MET A 74 9.25 5.82 3.51
N MET A 75 8.04 6.16 3.06
CA MET A 75 7.83 6.82 1.76
C MET A 75 7.81 8.35 1.86
N SER A 76 8.20 8.95 2.98
CA SER A 76 8.12 10.41 3.21
C SER A 76 8.91 11.22 2.18
N GLY A 77 10.07 10.71 1.72
CA GLY A 77 10.88 11.30 0.66
C GLY A 77 10.30 11.19 -0.75
N SER A 78 9.25 10.39 -0.95
CA SER A 78 8.57 10.29 -2.25
C SER A 78 7.47 11.35 -2.38
N ASN A 79 7.58 12.16 -3.42
CA ASN A 79 6.56 13.13 -3.84
C ASN A 79 5.29 12.46 -4.38
N ARG A 80 5.36 11.18 -4.76
CA ARG A 80 4.22 10.43 -5.32
C ARG A 80 4.21 9.03 -4.74
N LYS A 81 3.34 8.81 -3.75
CA LYS A 81 3.17 7.51 -3.10
C LYS A 81 2.18 6.69 -3.91
N ASN A 82 2.68 5.90 -4.86
CA ASN A 82 1.86 5.00 -5.69
C ASN A 82 1.04 4.07 -4.79
N ARG A 83 -0.27 3.94 -5.05
CA ARG A 83 -1.18 3.18 -4.18
C ARG A 83 -0.82 1.69 -4.12
N VAL A 84 -0.43 1.08 -5.24
CA VAL A 84 -0.01 -0.33 -5.27
C VAL A 84 1.25 -0.52 -4.45
N THR A 85 2.26 0.34 -4.63
CA THR A 85 3.50 0.32 -3.84
C THR A 85 3.20 0.46 -2.35
N PHE A 86 2.38 1.45 -1.98
CA PHE A 86 2.03 1.70 -0.58
C PHE A 86 1.34 0.48 0.05
N TYR A 87 0.36 -0.11 -0.63
CA TYR A 87 -0.38 -1.27 -0.13
C TYR A 87 0.49 -2.53 -0.07
N TYR A 88 1.40 -2.70 -1.04
CA TYR A 88 2.40 -3.76 -1.02
C TYR A 88 3.32 -3.64 0.19
N MET A 89 3.85 -2.44 0.46
CA MET A 89 4.75 -2.23 1.60
C MET A 89 4.04 -2.42 2.94
N VAL A 90 2.77 -2.00 3.07
CA VAL A 90 1.96 -2.27 4.28
C VAL A 90 1.76 -3.77 4.47
N ALA A 91 1.41 -4.49 3.40
CA ALA A 91 1.24 -5.94 3.49
C ALA A 91 2.56 -6.67 3.77
N LYS A 92 3.68 -6.16 3.27
CA LYS A 92 5.01 -6.70 3.55
C LYS A 92 5.42 -6.46 5.00
N GLU A 93 5.22 -5.26 5.54
CA GLU A 93 5.49 -4.93 6.96
C GLU A 93 4.75 -5.87 7.91
N LEU A 94 3.52 -6.25 7.55
CA LEU A 94 2.69 -7.19 8.32
C LEU A 94 2.94 -8.67 8.00
N ASN A 95 3.92 -8.98 7.14
CA ASN A 95 4.18 -10.34 6.62
C ASN A 95 2.91 -11.03 6.07
N ALA A 96 2.07 -10.27 5.38
CA ALA A 96 0.72 -10.64 4.95
C ALA A 96 0.52 -10.54 3.42
N LEU A 97 1.60 -10.59 2.63
CA LEU A 97 1.53 -10.56 1.15
C LEU A 97 0.68 -11.70 0.56
N GLY A 98 0.51 -12.82 1.27
CA GLY A 98 -0.40 -13.89 0.87
C GLY A 98 -1.90 -13.53 0.94
N LYS A 99 -2.26 -12.45 1.66
CA LYS A 99 -3.65 -12.02 1.87
C LYS A 99 -4.10 -10.88 0.93
N VAL A 100 -3.17 -10.31 0.15
CA VAL A 100 -3.45 -9.23 -0.81
C VAL A 100 -4.16 -9.72 -2.08
#